data_AF-W9V699-F1
#
_entry.id   AF-W9V699-F1
#
_cell.length_a   1.000
_cell.length_b   1.000
_cell.length_c   1.000
_cell.angle_alpha   90.00
_cell.angle_beta   90.00
_cell.angle_gamma   90.00
#
_symmetry.space_group_name_H-M   'P 1'
#
loop_
_entity.id
_entity.type
_entity.pdbx_description
1 polymer ?
#
loop_
_entity_poly.entity_id
_entity_poly.type
_entity_poly.pdbx_seq_one_letter_code
_entity_poly.pdbx_strand_id
1 'polypeptide(L)'
;MNLGLNPRRLMMLILIAIAILVSVSTALVGPVTFFGLLVANLAYSLAGTHRHVYVLPMAFGLAAIILIAGQAVLEHLLSFGTGLSVIIEFIGGLFFLMLVIRQGRR
;
A
#
# COMPACT_ATOMS: atom_id res chain seq x y z
N MET A 1 18.00 3.40 -29.21
CA MET A 1 17.22 4.65 -29.30
C MET A 1 16.74 5.00 -27.91
N ASN A 2 17.29 6.05 -27.29
CA ASN A 2 16.78 6.56 -26.01
C ASN A 2 15.46 7.30 -26.27
N LEU A 3 14.43 7.08 -25.46
CA LEU A 3 13.09 7.66 -25.60
C LEU A 3 13.03 9.21 -25.48
N GLY A 4 14.16 9.91 -25.48
CA GLY A 4 14.26 11.35 -25.22
C GLY A 4 13.90 11.77 -23.79
N LEU A 5 13.50 10.81 -22.94
CA LEU A 5 13.13 11.03 -21.55
C LEU A 5 14.38 11.07 -20.69
N ASN A 6 14.49 12.09 -19.83
CA ASN A 6 15.50 12.16 -18.79
C ASN A 6 15.03 11.37 -17.55
N PRO A 7 15.49 10.12 -17.31
CA PRO A 7 14.93 9.26 -16.27
C PRO A 7 15.16 9.85 -14.87
N ARG A 8 16.29 10.56 -14.69
CA ARG A 8 16.63 11.27 -13.45
C ARG A 8 15.61 12.34 -13.09
N ARG A 9 15.14 13.13 -14.07
CA ARG A 9 14.13 14.18 -13.81
C ARG A 9 12.77 13.56 -13.48
N LEU A 10 12.37 12.54 -14.25
CA LEU A 10 11.10 11.84 -14.02
C LEU A 10 11.06 11.19 -12.63
N MET A 11 12.12 10.48 -12.25
CA MET A 11 12.21 9.82 -10.94
C MET A 11 12.14 10.82 -9.80
N MET A 12 12.81 11.96 -9.93
CA MET A 12 12.79 13.03 -8.92
C MET A 12 11.39 13.63 -8.75
N LEU A 13 10.69 13.90 -9.85
CA LEU A 13 9.30 14.38 -9.81
C LEU A 13 8.36 13.38 -9.13
N ILE A 14 8.51 12.09 -9.43
CA ILE A 14 7.70 11.02 -8.82
C ILE A 14 8.00 10.93 -7.32
N LEU A 15 9.26 10.95 -6.91
CA LEU A 15 9.63 10.89 -5.49
C LEU A 15 9.10 12.08 -4.70
N ILE A 16 9.16 13.29 -5.27
CA ILE A 16 8.58 14.50 -4.64
C ILE A 16 7.07 14.35 -4.49
N ALA A 17 6.37 13.91 -5.52
CA ALA A 17 4.93 13.69 -5.47
C ALA A 17 4.55 12.64 -4.40
N ILE A 18 5.27 11.51 -4.36
CA ILE A 18 5.07 10.46 -3.34
C ILE A 18 5.35 11.01 -1.94
N ALA A 19 6.44 11.76 -1.75
CA ALA A 19 6.81 12.31 -0.46
C ALA A 19 5.73 13.27 0.09
N ILE A 20 5.19 14.15 -0.77
CA ILE A 20 4.10 15.05 -0.39
C ILE A 20 2.86 14.24 0.00
N LEU A 21 2.47 13.27 -0.84
CA LEU A 21 1.28 12.46 -0.61
C LEU A 21 1.38 11.66 0.71
N VAL A 22 2.49 10.97 0.92
CA VAL A 22 2.74 10.17 2.13
C VAL A 22 2.84 11.05 3.37
N SER A 23 3.50 12.21 3.28
CA SER A 23 3.63 13.14 4.41
C SER A 23 2.27 13.63 4.89
N VAL A 24 1.41 14.08 3.97
CA VAL A 24 0.05 14.55 4.30
C VAL A 24 -0.79 13.42 4.89
N SER A 25 -0.77 12.22 4.30
CA SER A 25 -1.52 11.07 4.85
C SER A 25 -1.02 10.66 6.25
N THR A 26 0.30 10.65 6.46
CA THR A 26 0.91 10.27 7.74
C THR A 26 0.59 11.30 8.83
N ALA A 27 0.57 12.59 8.50
CA ALA A 27 0.19 13.63 9.45
C ALA A 27 -1.28 13.54 9.89
N LEU A 28 -2.17 13.04 9.02
CA LEU A 28 -3.60 12.93 9.28
C LEU A 28 -4.01 11.65 10.02
N VAL A 29 -3.44 10.50 9.63
CA VAL A 29 -3.88 9.17 10.09
C VAL A 29 -2.84 8.49 11.00
N GLY A 30 -1.62 9.02 11.04
CA GLY A 30 -0.46 8.35 11.62
C GLY A 30 0.26 7.43 10.62
N PRO A 31 1.45 6.92 10.97
CA PRO A 31 2.24 6.05 10.10
C PRO A 31 1.57 4.68 9.96
N VAL A 32 1.48 4.16 8.72
CA VAL A 32 0.94 2.82 8.43
C VAL A 32 1.81 2.12 7.37
N THR A 33 2.97 1.61 7.80
CA THR A 33 4.05 1.18 6.88
C THR A 33 3.75 -0.14 6.16
N PHE A 34 3.27 -1.15 6.88
CA PHE A 34 3.00 -2.48 6.33
C PHE A 34 1.80 -2.51 5.38
N PHE A 35 0.83 -1.63 5.58
CA PHE A 35 -0.36 -1.55 4.75
C PHE A 35 -0.01 -1.27 3.28
N GLY A 36 0.89 -0.31 3.04
CA GLY A 36 1.33 0.03 1.68
C GLY A 36 1.96 -1.16 0.95
N LEU A 37 2.78 -1.95 1.66
CA LEU A 37 3.40 -3.16 1.11
C LEU A 37 2.36 -4.25 0.80
N LEU A 38 1.39 -4.45 1.70
CA LEU A 38 0.32 -5.43 1.50
C LEU A 38 -0.52 -5.07 0.27
N VAL A 39 -1.02 -3.83 0.21
CA VAL A 39 -1.87 -3.38 -0.90
C VAL A 39 -1.11 -3.42 -2.22
N ALA A 40 0.15 -2.98 -2.26
CA ALA A 40 0.96 -3.02 -3.47
C ALA A 40 1.12 -4.46 -3.98
N ASN A 41 1.48 -5.41 -3.11
CA ASN A 41 1.60 -6.81 -3.51
C ASN A 41 0.27 -7.39 -3.99
N LEU A 42 -0.83 -7.08 -3.30
CA LEU A 42 -2.15 -7.56 -3.67
C LEU A 42 -2.59 -6.99 -5.02
N ALA A 43 -2.36 -5.69 -5.24
CA ALA A 43 -2.64 -5.03 -6.51
C ALA A 43 -1.83 -5.64 -7.66
N TYR A 44 -0.54 -5.90 -7.48
CA TYR A 44 0.26 -6.58 -8.50
C TYR A 44 -0.22 -8.01 -8.77
N SER A 45 -0.56 -8.76 -7.71
CA SER A 45 -1.06 -10.13 -7.84
C SER A 45 -2.43 -10.19 -8.54
N LEU A 46 -3.31 -9.21 -8.30
CA LEU A 46 -4.66 -9.15 -8.89
C LEU A 46 -4.65 -8.56 -10.30
N ALA A 47 -3.81 -7.55 -10.55
CA ALA A 47 -3.69 -6.94 -11.87
C ALA A 47 -3.11 -7.92 -12.90
N GLY A 48 -2.28 -8.89 -12.48
CA GLY A 48 -1.64 -9.86 -13.38
C GLY A 48 -0.72 -9.21 -14.42
N THR A 49 -0.45 -7.91 -14.30
CA THR A 49 0.31 -7.09 -15.25
C THR A 49 1.22 -6.13 -14.52
N HIS A 50 2.37 -5.82 -15.12
CA HIS A 50 3.34 -4.86 -14.59
C HIS A 50 3.08 -3.44 -15.11
N ARG A 51 2.01 -3.24 -15.88
CA ARG A 51 1.64 -1.94 -16.41
C ARG A 51 1.02 -1.08 -15.31
N HIS A 52 1.74 -0.05 -14.86
CA HIS A 52 1.31 0.88 -13.81
C HIS A 52 -0.03 1.56 -14.07
N VAL A 53 -0.44 1.69 -15.34
CA VAL A 53 -1.77 2.21 -15.72
C VAL A 53 -2.92 1.38 -15.13
N TYR A 54 -2.73 0.07 -14.94
CA TYR A 54 -3.74 -0.81 -14.34
C TYR A 54 -3.47 -1.07 -12.86
N VAL A 55 -2.20 -1.17 -12.47
CA VAL A 55 -1.82 -1.44 -11.08
C VAL A 55 -2.14 -0.27 -10.16
N LEU A 56 -1.92 0.98 -10.60
CA LEU A 56 -2.15 2.16 -9.75
C LEU A 56 -3.64 2.35 -9.39
N PRO A 57 -4.61 2.29 -10.34
CA PRO A 57 -6.03 2.37 -9.98
C PRO A 57 -6.49 1.19 -9.10
N MET A 58 -5.99 -0.03 -9.36
CA MET A 58 -6.30 -1.18 -8.51
C MET A 58 -5.77 -1.01 -7.10
N ALA A 59 -4.52 -0.56 -6.94
CA ALA A 59 -3.93 -0.30 -5.64
C ALA A 59 -4.71 0.76 -4.86
N PHE A 60 -5.11 1.85 -5.52
CA PHE A 60 -5.94 2.89 -4.92
C PHE A 60 -7.31 2.35 -4.46
N GLY A 61 -8.01 1.60 -5.33
CA GLY A 61 -9.30 1.01 -5.00
C GLY A 61 -9.22 -0.01 -3.88
N LEU A 62 -8.22 -0.90 -3.91
CA LEU A 62 -7.97 -1.88 -2.84
C LEU A 62 -7.64 -1.20 -1.52
N ALA A 63 -6.79 -0.16 -1.55
CA ALA A 63 -6.46 0.60 -0.35
C ALA A 63 -7.72 1.20 0.29
N ALA A 64 -8.55 1.88 -0.52
CA ALA A 64 -9.78 2.49 -0.04
C ALA A 64 -10.76 1.46 0.53
N ILE A 65 -11.00 0.35 -0.18
CA ILE A 65 -11.90 -0.70 0.27
C ILE A 65 -11.41 -1.33 1.58
N ILE A 66 -10.12 -1.66 1.69
CA ILE A 66 -9.57 -2.31 2.88
C ILE A 66 -9.61 -1.36 4.08
N LEU A 67 -9.28 -0.08 3.90
CA LEU A 67 -9.35 0.91 4.99
C LEU A 67 -10.79 1.14 5.44
N ILE A 68 -11.72 1.41 4.52
CA ILE A 68 -13.12 1.72 4.85
C ILE A 68 -13.79 0.48 5.46
N ALA A 69 -13.65 -0.69 4.84
CA ALA A 69 -14.24 -1.92 5.37
C ALA A 69 -13.59 -2.33 6.69
N GLY A 70 -12.26 -2.20 6.80
CA GLY A 70 -11.54 -2.46 8.04
C GLY A 70 -12.01 -1.54 9.17
N GLN A 71 -12.15 -0.24 8.89
CA GLN A 71 -12.67 0.75 9.84
C GLN A 71 -14.09 0.42 10.26
N ALA A 72 -14.99 0.22 9.30
CA ALA A 72 -16.39 -0.09 9.59
C ALA A 72 -16.53 -1.38 10.43
N VAL A 73 -15.82 -2.45 10.06
CA VAL A 73 -15.85 -3.73 10.78
C VAL A 73 -15.31 -3.57 12.20
N LEU A 74 -14.15 -2.94 12.37
CA LEU A 74 -13.52 -2.80 13.68
C LEU A 74 -14.30 -1.87 14.61
N GLU A 75 -14.89 -0.81 14.08
CA GLU A 75 -15.69 0.13 14.84
C GLU A 75 -17.05 -0.47 15.23
N HIS A 76 -17.75 -1.12 14.29
CA HIS A 76 -19.10 -1.65 14.55
C HIS A 76 -19.11 -3.00 15.28
N LEU A 77 -18.16 -3.90 15.01
CA LEU A 77 -18.18 -5.25 15.61
C LEU A 77 -17.35 -5.33 16.89
N LEU A 78 -16.36 -4.45 17.06
CA LEU A 78 -15.37 -4.60 18.14
C LEU A 78 -15.25 -3.36 19.05
N SER A 79 -15.96 -2.25 18.77
CA SER A 79 -15.97 -0.99 19.56
C SER A 79 -14.60 -0.44 19.96
N PHE A 80 -13.52 -0.84 19.28
CA PHE A 80 -12.15 -0.40 19.59
C PHE A 80 -11.79 0.79 18.70
N GLY A 81 -11.91 2.01 19.24
CA GLY A 81 -11.59 3.26 18.51
C GLY A 81 -10.13 3.45 18.11
N THR A 82 -9.20 2.60 18.58
CA THR A 82 -7.74 2.77 18.41
C THR A 82 -7.01 1.51 17.94
N GLY A 83 -7.69 0.37 17.75
CA GLY A 83 -7.03 -0.91 17.43
C GLY A 83 -6.66 -1.12 15.96
N LEU A 84 -7.16 -0.27 15.07
CA LEU A 84 -7.15 -0.57 13.64
C LEU A 84 -5.76 -0.53 13.00
N SER A 85 -4.98 0.53 13.24
CA SER A 85 -3.61 0.62 12.73
C SER A 85 -2.75 -0.53 13.27
N VAL A 86 -2.92 -0.89 14.54
CA VAL A 86 -2.19 -2.00 15.18
C VAL A 86 -2.56 -3.34 14.52
N ILE A 87 -3.85 -3.59 14.27
CA ILE A 87 -4.31 -4.83 13.62
C ILE A 87 -3.81 -4.90 12.18
N ILE A 88 -3.86 -3.79 11.43
CA ILE A 88 -3.35 -3.73 10.06
C ILE A 88 -1.84 -3.97 10.03
N GLU A 89 -1.08 -3.37 10.94
CA GLU A 89 0.36 -3.60 11.07
C GLU A 89 0.68 -5.05 11.44
N PHE A 90 -0.10 -5.65 12.35
CA PHE A 90 0.11 -7.03 12.78
C PHE A 90 -0.19 -8.03 11.66
N ILE A 91 -1.33 -7.89 10.97
CA ILE A 91 -1.71 -8.75 9.85
C ILE A 91 -0.77 -8.52 8.65
N GLY A 92 -0.42 -7.27 8.36
CA GLY A 92 0.52 -6.90 7.31
C GLY A 92 1.91 -7.48 7.56
N GLY A 93 2.39 -7.42 8.80
CA GLY A 93 3.65 -8.04 9.22
C GLY A 93 3.63 -9.56 9.08
N LEU A 94 2.57 -10.23 9.53
CA LEU A 94 2.40 -11.69 9.37
C LEU A 94 2.35 -12.11 7.89
N PHE A 95 1.61 -11.37 7.07
CA PHE A 95 1.52 -11.64 5.64
C PHE A 95 2.86 -11.43 4.93
N PHE A 96 3.58 -10.36 5.28
CA PHE A 96 4.92 -10.09 4.78
C PHE A 96 5.89 -11.22 5.15
N LEU A 97 5.90 -11.65 6.42
CA LEU A 97 6.71 -12.79 6.86
C LEU A 97 6.39 -14.07 6.09
N MET A 98 5.10 -14.36 5.87
CA MET A 98 4.69 -15.50 5.04
C MET A 98 5.20 -15.39 3.60
N LEU A 99 5.10 -14.22 2.98
CA LEU A 99 5.60 -14.01 1.61
C LEU A 99 7.11 -14.19 1.52
N VAL A 100 7.87 -13.63 2.46
CA VAL A 100 9.33 -13.76 2.51
C VAL A 100 9.74 -15.23 2.65
N ILE A 101 9.13 -15.97 3.58
CA ILE A 101 9.41 -17.40 3.77
C ILE A 101 9.04 -18.22 2.53
N ARG A 102 7.96 -17.86 1.83
CA ARG A 102 7.49 -18.57 0.64
C ARG A 102 8.34 -18.28 -0.60
N GLN A 103 8.85 -17.05 -0.76
CA GLN A 103 9.76 -16.68 -1.85
C GLN A 103 11.19 -17.17 -1.62
N GLY A 104 11.68 -17.18 -0.37
CA GLY A 104 13.01 -17.71 -0.02
C GLY A 104 13.18 -19.23 -0.20
N ARG A 105 12.13 -19.95 -0.63
CA ARG A 105 12.17 -21.37 -1.01
C ARG A 105 12.30 -21.61 -2.52
N ARG A 106 12.56 -20.56 -3.31
CA ARG A 106 12.99 -20.63 -4.72
C ARG A 106 14.34 -19.96 -4.86
#